data_AF-A0A2N0QWK2-F1
#
_entry.id   AF-A0A2N0QWK2-F1
#
_cell.length_a   1.000
_cell.length_b   1.000
_cell.length_c   1.000
_cell.angle_alpha   90.00
_cell.angle_beta   90.00
_cell.angle_gamma   90.00
#
_symmetry.space_group_name_H-M   'P 1'
#
loop_
_entity.id
_entity.type
_entity.pdbx_description
1 polymer ?
#
loop_
_entity_poly.entity_id
_entity_poly.type
_entity_poly.pdbx_seq_one_letter_code
_entity_poly.pdbx_strand_id
1 'polypeptide(L)'
;MIECSSTILRNLGQILPLKLEYLNLALNIKYIDDFEIFLKNSQNTFIKKLLITNKEIDDDIHDYILFYIKEYIMKKKRVKYLAIIMIYFHLKMK
;
A
#
# COMPACT_ATOMS: atom_id res chain seq x y z
N MET A 1 -17.24 -3.10 5.16
CA MET A 1 -15.92 -3.13 4.48
C MET A 1 -16.19 -2.65 3.07
N ILE A 2 -15.74 -1.44 2.70
CA ILE A 2 -16.02 -0.96 1.35
C ILE A 2 -15.09 -1.73 0.40
N GLU A 3 -15.65 -2.51 -0.52
CA GLU A 3 -14.95 -2.96 -1.72
C GLU A 3 -14.69 -1.73 -2.60
N CYS A 4 -13.76 -0.88 -2.17
CA CYS A 4 -13.26 0.24 -2.95
C CYS A 4 -12.26 -0.32 -3.95
N SER A 5 -12.82 -0.84 -5.05
CA SER A 5 -12.12 -1.43 -6.19
C SER A 5 -10.99 -0.52 -6.70
N SER A 6 -9.83 -1.11 -6.98
CA SER A 6 -8.73 -0.67 -7.86
C SER A 6 -8.61 0.85 -8.14
N THR A 7 -9.59 1.41 -8.83
CA THR A 7 -9.73 2.82 -9.23
C THR A 7 -9.52 3.80 -8.09
N ILE A 8 -10.09 3.54 -6.90
CA ILE A 8 -9.98 4.48 -5.77
C ILE A 8 -8.52 4.58 -5.30
N LEU A 9 -7.83 3.45 -5.19
CA LEU A 9 -6.42 3.41 -4.79
C LEU A 9 -5.54 4.14 -5.81
N ARG A 10 -5.76 3.90 -7.10
CA ARG A 10 -5.02 4.55 -8.19
C ARG A 10 -5.20 6.07 -8.21
N ASN A 11 -6.45 6.52 -8.06
CA ASN A 11 -6.80 7.95 -8.05
C ASN A 11 -6.28 8.65 -6.79
N LEU A 12 -6.31 7.98 -5.63
CA LEU A 12 -5.74 8.51 -4.40
C LEU A 12 -4.29 8.92 -4.60
N GLY A 13 -3.49 8.08 -5.28
CA GLY A 13 -2.09 8.38 -5.56
C GLY A 13 -1.86 9.66 -6.37
N GLN A 14 -2.80 10.04 -7.24
CA GLN A 14 -2.71 11.23 -8.09
C GLN A 14 -3.05 12.52 -7.34
N ILE A 15 -3.95 12.45 -6.36
CA ILE A 15 -4.48 13.62 -5.65
C ILE A 15 -3.75 13.91 -4.33
N LEU A 16 -2.79 13.07 -3.92
CA LEU A 16 -2.03 13.32 -2.69
C LEU A 16 -1.26 14.66 -2.80
N PRO A 17 -1.25 15.49 -1.74
CA PRO A 17 -0.46 16.71 -1.73
C PRO A 17 1.04 16.37 -1.66
N LEU A 18 1.90 17.33 -2.03
CA LEU A 18 3.36 17.14 -2.04
C LEU A 18 3.95 16.69 -0.70
N LYS A 19 3.31 17.04 0.43
CA LYS A 19 3.73 16.62 1.77
C LYS A 19 2.54 16.19 2.61
N LEU A 20 2.69 15.07 3.31
CA LEU A 20 1.72 14.54 4.26
C LEU A 20 2.40 14.24 5.60
N GLU A 21 1.75 14.62 6.69
CA GLU A 21 2.21 14.26 8.04
C GLU A 21 1.92 12.79 8.35
N TYR A 22 0.77 12.28 7.91
CA TYR A 22 0.33 10.91 8.17
C TYR A 22 -0.56 10.38 7.04
N LEU A 23 -0.34 9.12 6.66
CA LEU A 23 -1.23 8.36 5.77
C LEU A 23 -1.37 6.94 6.31
N ASN A 24 -2.61 6.47 6.46
CA ASN A 24 -2.93 5.10 6.83
C ASN A 24 -3.73 4.43 5.71
N LEU A 25 -3.19 3.34 5.16
CA LEU A 25 -3.80 2.56 4.09
C LEU A 25 -4.15 1.18 4.61
N ALA A 26 -5.45 0.89 4.74
CA ALA A 26 -5.94 -0.46 4.97
C ALA A 26 -6.40 -1.05 3.64
N LEU A 27 -5.58 -1.95 3.08
CA LEU A 27 -5.73 -2.52 1.76
C LEU A 27 -6.17 -4.00 1.86
N ASN A 28 -6.90 -4.43 0.85
CA ASN A 28 -7.15 -5.84 0.55
C ASN A 28 -6.72 -6.02 -0.91
N ILE A 29 -5.41 -6.13 -1.11
CA ILE A 29 -4.82 -6.11 -2.45
C ILE A 29 -5.16 -7.45 -3.12
N LYS A 30 -6.22 -7.45 -3.93
CA LYS A 30 -6.54 -8.54 -4.87
C LYS A 30 -5.68 -8.47 -6.13
N TYR A 31 -5.28 -7.25 -6.54
CA TYR A 31 -4.51 -6.99 -7.76
C TYR A 31 -3.28 -6.16 -7.43
N ILE A 32 -2.09 -6.74 -7.65
CA ILE A 32 -0.82 -6.11 -7.31
C ILE A 32 -0.53 -4.86 -8.15
N ASP A 33 -0.98 -4.84 -9.40
CA ASP A 33 -0.81 -3.72 -10.34
C ASP A 33 -1.40 -2.41 -9.80
N ASP A 34 -2.51 -2.47 -9.07
CA ASP A 34 -3.15 -1.29 -8.50
C ASP A 34 -2.27 -0.63 -7.44
N PHE A 35 -1.58 -1.44 -6.65
CA PHE A 35 -0.65 -0.95 -5.64
C PHE A 35 0.57 -0.32 -6.32
N GLU A 36 1.13 -0.97 -7.35
CA GLU A 36 2.24 -0.38 -8.11
C GLU A 36 1.84 0.95 -8.76
N ILE A 37 0.66 1.04 -9.38
CA ILE A 37 0.17 2.27 -9.99
C ILE A 37 -0.02 3.37 -8.95
N PHE A 38 -0.58 3.07 -7.77
CA PHE A 38 -0.67 4.03 -6.67
C PHE A 38 0.71 4.55 -6.26
N LEU A 39 1.71 3.69 -6.14
CA LEU A 39 3.07 4.08 -5.77
C LEU A 39 3.70 5.00 -6.83
N LYS A 40 3.51 4.70 -8.11
CA LYS A 40 3.97 5.54 -9.24
C LYS A 40 3.27 6.90 -9.25
N ASN A 41 1.95 6.92 -9.11
CA ASN A 41 1.16 8.15 -9.13
C ASN A 41 1.53 9.08 -7.96
N SER A 42 1.83 8.50 -6.80
CA SER A 42 2.20 9.25 -5.59
C SER A 42 3.69 9.60 -5.49
N GLN A 43 4.50 9.37 -6.53
CA GLN A 43 5.97 9.47 -6.46
C GLN A 43 6.50 10.81 -5.94
N ASN A 44 5.78 11.91 -6.17
CA ASN A 44 6.16 13.26 -5.75
C ASN A 44 5.71 13.63 -4.34
N THR A 45 4.95 12.75 -3.67
CA THR A 45 4.48 12.97 -2.31
C THR A 45 5.52 12.48 -1.31
N PHE A 46 5.93 13.36 -0.40
CA PHE A 46 6.68 13.00 0.80
C PHE A 46 5.72 12.72 1.97
N ILE A 47 5.84 11.58 2.62
CA ILE A 47 4.97 11.19 3.74
C ILE A 47 5.83 11.00 4.99
N LYS A 48 5.57 11.74 6.06
CA LYS A 48 6.35 11.57 7.29
C LYS A 48 6.07 10.22 7.95
N LYS A 49 4.80 9.81 8.06
CA LYS A 49 4.39 8.53 8.66
C LYS A 49 3.43 7.80 7.73
N LEU A 50 3.83 6.63 7.25
CA LEU A 50 3.01 5.78 6.41
C LEU A 50 2.76 4.44 7.11
N LEU A 51 1.48 4.12 7.32
CA LEU A 51 1.04 2.80 7.78
C LEU A 51 0.34 2.09 6.62
N ILE A 52 0.80 0.89 6.28
CA ILE A 52 0.15 0.01 5.32
C ILE A 52 -0.30 -1.24 6.06
N THR A 53 -1.60 -1.49 6.08
CA THR A 53 -2.19 -2.74 6.56
C THR A 53 -2.74 -3.50 5.37
N ASN A 54 -2.22 -4.67 5.04
CA ASN A 54 -2.80 -5.54 4.02
C ASN A 54 -3.51 -6.71 4.71
N LYS A 55 -4.75 -6.96 4.30
CA LYS A 55 -5.46 -8.20 4.64
C LYS A 55 -5.17 -9.19 3.52
N GLU A 56 -4.36 -10.19 3.83
CA GLU A 56 -3.83 -11.13 2.87
C GLU A 56 -4.61 -12.45 2.92
N ILE A 57 -4.82 -13.03 1.74
CA ILE A 57 -5.42 -14.36 1.56
C ILE A 57 -4.40 -15.34 0.96
N ASP A 58 -3.30 -14.83 0.37
CA ASP A 58 -2.34 -15.60 -0.42
C ASP A 58 -0.89 -15.15 -0.12
N ASP A 59 0.00 -16.09 0.18
CA ASP A 59 1.39 -15.84 0.57
C ASP A 59 2.23 -15.26 -0.58
N ASP A 60 1.89 -15.52 -1.85
CA ASP A 60 2.67 -15.02 -2.99
C ASP A 60 2.56 -13.50 -3.16
N ILE A 61 1.43 -12.91 -2.76
CA ILE A 61 1.18 -11.45 -2.85
C ILE A 61 2.12 -10.67 -1.91
N HIS A 62 2.55 -11.31 -0.83
CA HIS A 62 3.36 -10.71 0.23
C HIS A 62 4.70 -10.20 -0.30
N ASP A 63 5.42 -11.07 -1.00
CA ASP A 63 6.76 -10.78 -1.51
C ASP A 63 6.72 -9.65 -2.54
N TYR A 64 5.67 -9.59 -3.36
CA TYR A 64 5.47 -8.49 -4.29
C TYR A 64 5.21 -7.16 -3.59
N ILE A 65 4.37 -7.12 -2.56
CA ILE A 65 4.11 -5.89 -1.79
C ILE A 65 5.42 -5.39 -1.17
N LEU A 66 6.19 -6.28 -0.53
CA LEU A 66 7.48 -5.92 0.06
C LEU A 66 8.47 -5.41 -0.98
N PHE A 67 8.54 -6.07 -2.15
CA PHE A 67 9.37 -5.64 -3.28
C PHE A 67 9.01 -4.20 -3.70
N TYR A 68 7.74 -3.92 -3.93
CA TYR A 68 7.31 -2.59 -4.37
C TYR A 68 7.51 -1.49 -3.33
N ILE A 69 7.30 -1.79 -2.06
CA ILE A 69 7.63 -0.87 -0.97
C ILE A 69 9.13 -0.55 -0.98
N LYS A 70 9.99 -1.56 -1.12
CA LYS A 70 11.44 -1.35 -1.19
C LYS A 70 11.83 -0.46 -2.37
N GLU A 71 11.32 -0.75 -3.55
CA GLU A 71 11.67 -0.03 -4.80
C GLU A 71 11.14 1.40 -4.84
N TYR A 72 9.86 1.61 -4.52
CA TYR A 72 9.20 2.90 -4.73
C TYR A 72 9.13 3.77 -3.48
N ILE A 73 9.34 3.22 -2.28
CA ILE A 73 9.28 3.99 -1.03
C ILE A 73 10.69 4.13 -0.42
N MET A 74 11.35 3.01 -0.12
CA MET A 74 12.61 3.03 0.64
C MET A 74 13.77 3.57 -0.19
N LYS A 75 13.99 3.05 -1.40
CA LYS A 75 15.06 3.55 -2.29
C LYS A 75 14.89 5.03 -2.64
N LYS A 76 13.64 5.47 -2.81
CA LYS A 76 13.29 6.87 -3.11
C LYS A 76 13.32 7.79 -1.89
N LYS A 77 13.46 7.24 -0.67
CA LYS A 77 13.53 7.98 0.61
C LYS A 77 12.38 8.98 0.81
N ARG A 78 11.20 8.69 0.28
CA ARG A 78 10.02 9.58 0.34
C ARG A 78 9.15 9.37 1.59
N VAL A 79 9.49 8.39 2.42
CA VAL A 79 8.82 8.11 3.69
C VAL A 79 9.83 8.15 4.84
N LYS A 80 9.51 8.87 5.91
CA LYS A 80 10.40 8.97 7.09
C LYS A 80 10.19 7.81 8.06
N TYR A 81 8.94 7.46 8.34
CA TYR A 81 8.56 6.36 9.22
C TYR A 81 7.56 5.47 8.48
N LEU A 82 7.92 4.19 8.32
CA LEU A 82 7.12 3.20 7.62
C LEU A 82 6.75 2.07 8.59
N ALA A 83 5.47 1.73 8.64
CA ALA A 83 4.96 0.55 9.33
C ALA A 83 4.12 -0.29 8.36
N ILE A 84 4.31 -1.60 8.41
CA ILE A 84 3.63 -2.57 7.56
C ILE A 84 3.01 -3.63 8.46
N ILE A 85 1.72 -3.88 8.30
CA ILE A 85 0.98 -4.91 9.04
C ILE A 85 0.36 -5.85 8.02
N MET A 86 0.69 -7.14 8.13
CA MET A 86 0.09 -8.20 7.33
C MET A 86 -0.85 -9.00 8.21
N ILE A 87 -2.11 -9.09 7.79
CA ILE A 87 -3.14 -9.86 8.50
C ILE A 87 -3.47 -11.08 7.66
N TYR A 88 -3.05 -12.25 8.15
CA TYR A 88 -3.36 -13.55 7.55
C TYR A 88 -4.70 -14.05 8.07
N PHE A 89 -5.68 -14.23 7.19
CA PHE A 89 -6.92 -14.92 7.54
C PHE A 89 -6.79 -16.41 7.22
N HIS A 90 -6.41 -17.21 8.23
CA HIS A 90 -6.49 -18.66 8.11
C HIS A 90 -7.97 -19.07 8.21
N LEU A 91 -8.62 -19.33 7.07
CA LEU A 91 -9.94 -19.97 7.06
C LEU A 91 -9.78 -21.39 7.61
N LYS A 92 -10.00 -21.58 8.92
CA LYS A 92 -10.29 -22.91 9.45
C LYS A 92 -11.63 -23.34 8.88
N MET A 93 -11.61 -24.05 7.76
CA MET A 93 -12.75 -24.84 7.32
C MET A 93 -12.96 -25.96 8.35
N LYS A 94 -14.17 -26.06 8.87
CA LYS A 94 -14.63 -27.06 9.84
C LYS A 94 -15.50 -28.07 9.11
#